data_AF-A0A2I1MAG7-F1
#
_entry.id   AF-A0A2I1MAG7-F1
#
_cell.length_a   1.000
_cell.length_b   1.000
_cell.length_c   1.000
_cell.angle_alpha   90.00
_cell.angle_beta   90.00
_cell.angle_gamma   90.00
#
_symmetry.space_group_name_H-M   'P 1'
#
loop_
_entity.id
_entity.type
_entity.pdbx_description
1 polymer ?
#
loop_
_entity_poly.entity_id
_entity_poly.type
_entity_poly.pdbx_seq_one_letter_code
_entity_poly.pdbx_strand_id
1 'polypeptide(L)'
;MNDKFQDFLEITRKAFKESFSKINKIYIGFFVFLIRAIFMNSRALSMMGGGFVGGLINYFIEVAILCFVAQSMRSVVVYGNTGKKSISNSINNYWQAMLSTFFYFYLIEMIINFLPAYSDMRVFLYVAFNFLMSALLEEVYMNGNAGFDALKKSAKFVCDNFLTYGIFSLICLIVITKLTFNGSIEFTSKALYILLIAVVDLIFYLVRGHLFKYLDKHSYRQRKFMRG
;
A
#
# COMPACT_ATOMS: atom_id res chain seq x y z
N MET A 1 -16.24 18.87 -17.32
CA MET A 1 -15.02 18.75 -16.48
C MET A 1 -15.27 19.06 -15.00
N ASN A 2 -16.18 19.98 -14.66
CA ASN A 2 -16.46 20.35 -13.27
C ASN A 2 -16.94 19.16 -12.40
N ASP A 3 -17.84 18.31 -12.90
CA ASP A 3 -18.39 17.17 -12.15
C ASP A 3 -17.37 16.12 -11.69
N LYS A 4 -16.37 15.80 -12.53
CA LYS A 4 -15.33 14.80 -12.17
C LYS A 4 -14.35 15.37 -11.14
N PHE A 5 -14.08 16.66 -11.19
CA PHE A 5 -13.25 17.34 -10.20
C PHE A 5 -13.98 17.51 -8.87
N GLN A 6 -15.28 17.82 -8.91
CA GLN A 6 -16.14 17.79 -7.72
C GLN A 6 -16.22 16.37 -7.14
N ASP A 7 -16.31 15.32 -7.99
CA ASP A 7 -16.24 13.92 -7.56
C ASP A 7 -14.96 13.61 -6.81
N PHE A 8 -13.84 14.03 -7.39
CA PHE A 8 -12.52 13.91 -6.77
C PHE A 8 -12.47 14.56 -5.39
N LEU A 9 -12.84 15.83 -5.28
CA LEU A 9 -12.75 16.58 -4.02
C LEU A 9 -13.64 15.98 -2.92
N GLU A 10 -14.87 15.61 -3.26
CA GLU A 10 -15.81 15.09 -2.26
C GLU A 10 -15.39 13.70 -1.76
N ILE A 11 -14.98 12.80 -2.66
CA ILE A 11 -14.54 11.45 -2.30
C ILE A 11 -13.27 11.53 -1.45
N THR A 12 -12.33 12.36 -1.86
CA THR A 12 -11.09 12.60 -1.13
C THR A 12 -11.41 13.12 0.27
N ARG A 13 -12.23 14.17 0.38
CA ARG A 13 -12.66 14.74 1.66
C ARG A 13 -13.36 13.72 2.55
N LYS A 14 -14.23 12.88 1.98
CA LYS A 14 -14.94 11.82 2.71
C LYS A 14 -13.96 10.77 3.24
N ALA A 15 -13.04 10.29 2.40
CA ALA A 15 -12.05 9.31 2.80
C ALA A 15 -11.12 9.84 3.90
N PHE A 16 -10.67 11.09 3.79
CA PHE A 16 -9.89 11.74 4.85
C PHE A 16 -10.69 11.90 6.14
N LYS A 17 -11.95 12.35 6.07
CA LYS A 17 -12.81 12.49 7.26
C LYS A 17 -13.02 11.15 7.97
N GLU A 18 -13.33 10.09 7.21
CA GLU A 18 -13.49 8.74 7.78
C GLU A 18 -12.19 8.23 8.39
N SER A 19 -11.07 8.43 7.70
CA SER A 19 -9.73 8.06 8.15
C SER A 19 -9.39 8.70 9.50
N PHE A 20 -9.46 10.03 9.59
CA PHE A 20 -9.14 10.74 10.83
C PHE A 20 -10.13 10.46 11.96
N SER A 21 -11.41 10.19 11.66
CA SER A 21 -12.39 9.78 12.68
C SER A 21 -12.03 8.45 13.35
N LYS A 22 -11.22 7.62 12.70
CA LYS A 22 -10.82 6.29 13.18
C LYS A 22 -9.36 6.21 13.61
N ILE A 23 -8.62 7.32 13.59
CA ILE A 23 -7.18 7.32 13.90
C ILE A 23 -6.88 6.79 15.31
N ASN A 24 -7.74 7.09 16.29
CA ASN A 24 -7.57 6.60 17.67
C ASN A 24 -7.66 5.07 17.78
N LYS A 25 -8.17 4.39 16.75
CA LYS A 25 -8.30 2.93 16.71
C LYS A 25 -7.10 2.24 16.06
N ILE A 26 -6.16 2.98 15.47
CA ILE A 26 -5.08 2.40 14.67
C ILE A 26 -3.77 2.15 15.43
N TYR A 27 -3.75 2.26 16.76
CA TYR A 27 -2.54 2.11 17.56
C TYR A 27 -1.76 0.81 17.30
N ILE A 28 -2.44 -0.30 17.00
CA ILE A 28 -1.73 -1.55 16.67
C ILE A 28 -1.21 -1.52 15.23
N GLY A 29 -1.98 -0.93 14.30
CA GLY A 29 -1.49 -0.66 12.96
C GLY A 29 -0.21 0.15 13.00
N PHE A 30 -0.12 1.17 13.84
CA PHE A 30 1.10 1.97 13.99
C PHE A 30 2.34 1.12 14.28
N PHE A 31 2.29 0.17 15.21
CA PHE A 31 3.43 -0.71 15.49
C PHE A 31 3.80 -1.59 14.29
N VAL A 32 2.82 -2.10 13.55
CA VAL A 32 3.05 -2.88 12.32
C VAL A 32 3.75 -2.03 11.26
N PHE A 33 3.29 -0.79 11.07
CA PHE A 33 3.91 0.16 10.13
C PHE A 33 5.30 0.60 10.58
N LEU A 34 5.55 0.70 11.89
CA LEU A 34 6.89 0.97 12.43
C LEU A 34 7.86 -0.18 12.12
N ILE A 35 7.44 -1.42 12.34
CA ILE A 35 8.24 -2.61 11.98
C ILE A 35 8.52 -2.64 10.48
N ARG A 36 7.50 -2.35 9.65
CA ARG A 36 7.65 -2.25 8.19
C ARG A 36 8.67 -1.18 7.80
N ALA A 37 8.59 0.02 8.39
CA ALA A 37 9.50 1.12 8.11
C ALA A 37 10.95 0.76 8.48
N ILE A 38 11.17 0.12 9.65
CA ILE A 38 12.49 -0.39 10.07
C ILE A 38 13.01 -1.40 9.04
N PHE A 39 12.17 -2.37 8.66
CA PHE A 39 12.54 -3.41 7.70
C PHE A 39 12.94 -2.82 6.35
N MET A 40 12.12 -1.94 5.76
CA MET A 40 12.41 -1.31 4.47
C MET A 40 13.71 -0.48 4.49
N ASN A 41 13.95 0.27 5.56
CA ASN A 41 15.19 1.04 5.72
C ASN A 41 16.42 0.14 5.94
N SER A 42 16.29 -0.97 6.66
CA SER A 42 17.39 -1.93 6.87
C SER A 42 17.77 -2.67 5.59
N ARG A 43 16.79 -2.97 4.73
CA ARG A 43 17.00 -3.57 3.42
C ARG A 43 17.68 -2.61 2.44
N ALA A 44 17.31 -1.33 2.46
CA ALA A 44 18.01 -0.29 1.69
C ALA A 44 19.50 -0.19 2.05
N LEU A 45 19.87 -0.55 3.29
CA LEU A 45 21.25 -0.56 3.80
C LEU A 45 21.95 -1.92 3.64
N SER A 46 21.36 -2.87 2.91
CA SER A 46 21.93 -4.20 2.62
C SER A 46 22.28 -5.04 3.87
N MET A 47 21.68 -4.76 5.04
CA MET A 47 22.03 -5.43 6.29
C MET A 47 21.64 -6.93 6.35
N MET A 48 20.80 -7.41 5.44
CA MET A 48 20.33 -8.81 5.38
C MET A 48 20.89 -9.62 4.18
N GLY A 49 22.01 -9.18 3.61
CA GLY A 49 22.76 -9.91 2.58
C GLY A 49 22.21 -9.73 1.15
N GLY A 50 23.12 -9.54 0.19
CA GLY A 50 22.81 -9.26 -1.22
C GLY A 50 22.68 -10.48 -2.14
N GLY A 51 22.60 -11.69 -1.58
CA GLY A 51 22.51 -12.95 -2.36
C GLY A 51 21.08 -13.49 -2.50
N PHE A 52 20.90 -14.52 -3.33
CA PHE A 52 19.62 -15.20 -3.57
C PHE A 52 18.91 -15.62 -2.26
N VAL A 53 19.64 -16.23 -1.32
CA VAL A 53 19.10 -16.67 -0.03
C VAL A 53 18.63 -15.47 0.81
N GLY A 54 19.40 -14.37 0.82
CA GLY A 54 19.00 -13.13 1.49
C GLY A 54 17.75 -12.51 0.87
N GLY A 55 17.66 -12.51 -0.47
CA GLY A 55 16.47 -12.07 -1.20
C GLY A 55 15.21 -12.88 -0.85
N LEU A 56 15.35 -14.21 -0.77
CA LEU A 56 14.24 -15.12 -0.43
C LEU A 56 13.78 -14.98 1.03
N ILE A 57 14.71 -14.79 1.97
CA ILE A 57 14.37 -14.50 3.37
C ILE A 57 13.65 -13.16 3.47
N ASN A 58 14.17 -12.12 2.81
CA ASN A 58 13.54 -10.80 2.77
C ASN A 58 12.12 -10.87 2.20
N TYR A 59 11.90 -11.66 1.16
CA TYR A 59 10.57 -11.91 0.60
C TYR A 59 9.58 -12.45 1.65
N PHE A 60 9.95 -13.51 2.37
CA PHE A 60 9.05 -14.11 3.37
C PHE A 60 8.77 -13.16 4.54
N ILE A 61 9.77 -12.40 4.99
CA ILE A 61 9.60 -11.39 6.04
C ILE A 61 8.66 -10.28 5.56
N GLU A 62 8.83 -9.81 4.32
CA GLU A 62 7.98 -8.77 3.74
C GLU A 62 6.53 -9.24 3.65
N VAL A 63 6.30 -10.46 3.15
CA VAL A 63 4.97 -11.09 3.10
C VAL A 63 4.36 -11.23 4.50
N ALA A 64 5.14 -11.65 5.50
CA ALA A 64 4.67 -11.74 6.88
C ALA A 64 4.20 -10.38 7.41
N ILE A 65 5.02 -9.33 7.22
CA ILE A 65 4.68 -7.95 7.61
C ILE A 65 3.41 -7.51 6.89
N LEU A 66 3.28 -7.77 5.59
CA LEU A 66 2.10 -7.40 4.80
C LEU A 66 0.83 -8.10 5.28
N CYS A 67 0.91 -9.33 5.80
CA CYS A 67 -0.24 -9.98 6.45
C CYS A 67 -0.73 -9.18 7.67
N PHE A 68 0.18 -8.68 8.50
CA PHE A 68 -0.17 -7.82 9.63
C PHE A 68 -0.73 -6.46 9.18
N VAL A 69 -0.17 -5.89 8.11
CA VAL A 69 -0.69 -4.64 7.52
C VAL A 69 -2.11 -4.85 7.02
N ALA A 70 -2.36 -5.90 6.22
CA ALA A 70 -3.66 -6.29 5.71
C ALA A 70 -4.69 -6.47 6.84
N GLN A 71 -4.33 -7.21 7.89
CA GLN A 71 -5.21 -7.45 9.03
C GLN A 71 -5.53 -6.16 9.80
N SER A 72 -4.53 -5.29 9.99
CA SER A 72 -4.69 -4.00 10.66
C SER A 72 -5.59 -3.07 9.85
N MET A 73 -5.36 -2.97 8.54
CA MET A 73 -6.17 -2.14 7.64
C MET A 73 -7.60 -2.66 7.55
N ARG A 74 -7.82 -3.97 7.41
CA ARG A 74 -9.17 -4.53 7.40
C ARG A 74 -9.93 -4.21 8.68
N SER A 75 -9.28 -4.35 9.83
CA SER A 75 -9.87 -4.08 11.14
C SER A 75 -10.37 -2.64 11.28
N VAL A 76 -9.56 -1.66 10.86
CA VAL A 76 -9.91 -0.25 10.98
C VAL A 76 -10.82 0.22 9.83
N VAL A 77 -10.44 -0.05 8.59
CA VAL A 77 -11.11 0.48 7.40
C VAL A 77 -12.45 -0.21 7.18
N VAL A 78 -12.49 -1.54 7.23
CA VAL A 78 -13.72 -2.32 6.98
C VAL A 78 -14.60 -2.34 8.22
N TYR A 79 -14.07 -2.81 9.35
CA TYR A 79 -14.85 -3.05 10.56
C TYR A 79 -14.90 -1.88 11.56
N GLY A 80 -14.02 -0.88 11.44
CA GLY A 80 -14.01 0.26 12.36
C GLY A 80 -13.62 -0.08 13.79
N ASN A 81 -12.88 -1.18 14.00
CA ASN A 81 -12.39 -1.63 15.30
C ASN A 81 -10.86 -1.53 15.36
N THR A 82 -10.28 -1.83 16.54
CA THR A 82 -8.84 -1.67 16.77
C THR A 82 -7.99 -2.85 16.30
N GLY A 83 -8.61 -3.95 15.88
CA GLY A 83 -7.89 -5.16 15.42
C GLY A 83 -7.17 -5.97 16.50
N LYS A 84 -7.27 -5.60 17.79
CA LYS A 84 -6.50 -6.24 18.88
C LYS A 84 -6.62 -7.77 18.93
N LYS A 85 -7.85 -8.28 18.80
CA LYS A 85 -8.12 -9.72 18.84
C LYS A 85 -7.83 -10.42 17.51
N SER A 86 -7.76 -9.68 16.41
CA SER A 86 -7.68 -10.25 15.07
C SER A 86 -6.24 -10.34 14.54
N ILE A 87 -5.32 -9.57 15.16
CA ILE A 87 -3.91 -9.54 14.79
C ILE A 87 -3.17 -10.85 15.04
N SER A 88 -3.56 -11.63 16.05
CA SER A 88 -2.98 -12.97 16.29
C SER A 88 -3.15 -13.89 15.08
N ASN A 89 -4.23 -13.71 14.33
CA ASN A 89 -4.58 -14.56 13.18
C ASN A 89 -4.14 -13.92 11.85
N SER A 90 -3.35 -12.84 11.87
CA SER A 90 -2.97 -12.10 10.65
C SER A 90 -2.32 -12.99 9.60
N ILE A 91 -1.35 -13.81 10.03
CA ILE A 91 -0.64 -14.74 9.14
C ILE A 91 -1.63 -15.76 8.61
N ASN A 92 -2.36 -16.48 9.47
CA ASN A 92 -3.31 -17.51 9.03
C ASN A 92 -4.37 -16.98 8.05
N ASN A 93 -4.81 -15.73 8.21
CA ASN A 93 -5.83 -15.13 7.36
C ASN A 93 -5.33 -14.75 5.96
N TYR A 94 -4.05 -14.36 5.81
CA TYR A 94 -3.55 -13.78 4.56
C TYR A 94 -2.31 -14.45 3.98
N TRP A 95 -1.66 -15.38 4.68
CA TRP A 95 -0.36 -15.92 4.28
C TRP A 95 -0.37 -16.45 2.86
N GLN A 96 -1.29 -17.36 2.54
CA GLN A 96 -1.39 -17.95 1.20
C GLN A 96 -1.75 -16.91 0.13
N ALA A 97 -2.68 -15.99 0.44
CA ALA A 97 -3.11 -14.95 -0.49
C ALA A 97 -1.98 -13.95 -0.76
N MET A 98 -1.26 -13.49 0.25
CA MET A 98 -0.11 -12.60 0.12
C MET A 98 1.05 -13.29 -0.57
N LEU A 99 1.42 -14.52 -0.17
CA LEU A 99 2.49 -15.27 -0.83
C LEU A 99 2.25 -15.39 -2.33
N SER A 100 1.10 -15.92 -2.72
CA SER A 100 0.77 -16.11 -4.14
C SER A 100 0.76 -14.78 -4.90
N THR A 101 0.15 -13.73 -4.34
CA THR A 101 0.05 -12.41 -4.97
C THR A 101 1.44 -11.78 -5.15
N PHE A 102 2.23 -11.73 -4.09
CA PHE A 102 3.55 -11.11 -4.12
C PHE A 102 4.57 -11.94 -4.89
N PHE A 103 4.39 -13.26 -5.02
CA PHE A 103 5.20 -14.08 -5.92
C PHE A 103 5.10 -13.58 -7.37
N TYR A 104 3.88 -13.36 -7.88
CA TYR A 104 3.70 -12.79 -9.23
C TYR A 104 4.20 -11.36 -9.33
N PHE A 105 3.99 -10.55 -8.28
CA PHE A 105 4.51 -9.19 -8.22
C PHE A 105 6.04 -9.17 -8.42
N TYR A 106 6.79 -9.94 -7.63
CA TYR A 106 8.24 -10.00 -7.72
C TYR A 106 8.74 -10.67 -9.00
N LEU A 107 8.00 -11.62 -9.56
CA LEU A 107 8.33 -12.21 -10.86
C LEU A 107 8.32 -11.12 -11.95
N ILE A 108 7.31 -10.26 -11.96
CA ILE A 108 7.24 -9.14 -12.91
C ILE A 108 8.33 -8.10 -12.62
N GLU A 109 8.58 -7.76 -11.36
CA GLU A 109 9.70 -6.86 -11.01
C GLU A 109 11.04 -7.42 -11.48
N MET A 110 11.27 -8.73 -11.35
CA MET A 110 12.48 -9.39 -11.85
C MET A 110 12.60 -9.24 -13.36
N ILE A 111 11.50 -9.38 -14.11
CA ILE A 111 11.47 -9.15 -15.56
C ILE A 111 11.88 -7.71 -15.89
N ILE A 112 11.33 -6.71 -15.19
CA ILE A 112 11.68 -5.31 -15.37
C ILE A 112 13.15 -5.06 -15.04
N ASN A 113 13.68 -5.73 -14.02
CA ASN A 113 15.06 -5.59 -13.57
C ASN A 113 16.11 -6.23 -14.51
N PHE A 114 15.71 -7.08 -15.47
CA PHE A 114 16.60 -7.52 -16.56
C PHE A 114 16.96 -6.39 -17.53
N LEU A 115 16.22 -5.28 -17.53
CA LEU A 115 16.54 -4.11 -18.34
C LEU A 115 17.76 -3.35 -17.76
N PRO A 116 18.54 -2.65 -18.61
CA PRO A 116 19.69 -1.87 -18.16
C PRO A 116 19.32 -0.87 -17.05
N ALA A 117 20.17 -0.79 -16.01
CA ALA A 117 19.90 -0.10 -14.75
C ALA A 117 19.53 1.38 -14.87
N TYR A 118 19.99 2.04 -15.93
CA TYR A 118 19.75 3.47 -16.20
C TYR A 118 18.97 3.70 -17.50
N SER A 119 18.28 2.68 -18.01
CA SER A 119 17.40 2.88 -19.15
C SER A 119 16.12 3.60 -18.72
N ASP A 120 15.75 4.66 -19.44
CA ASP A 120 14.47 5.37 -19.23
C ASP A 120 13.29 4.40 -19.28
N MET A 121 13.38 3.39 -20.14
CA MET A 121 12.39 2.32 -20.26
C MET A 121 12.22 1.52 -18.97
N ARG A 122 13.32 1.14 -18.29
CA ARG A 122 13.26 0.43 -17.00
C ARG A 122 12.58 1.28 -15.93
N VAL A 123 12.99 2.55 -15.81
CA VAL A 123 12.44 3.47 -14.81
C VAL A 123 10.94 3.67 -15.06
N PHE A 124 10.56 3.91 -16.32
CA PHE A 124 9.17 4.06 -16.72
C PHE A 124 8.33 2.82 -16.38
N LEU A 125 8.78 1.62 -16.78
CA LEU A 125 8.05 0.38 -16.52
C LEU A 125 7.93 0.08 -15.02
N TYR A 126 8.99 0.32 -14.24
CA TYR A 126 8.98 0.11 -12.80
C TYR A 126 7.96 1.02 -12.10
N VAL A 127 7.94 2.31 -12.45
CA VAL A 127 6.98 3.28 -11.90
C VAL A 127 5.56 2.95 -12.35
N ALA A 128 5.36 2.65 -13.63
CA ALA A 128 4.05 2.28 -14.16
C ALA A 128 3.50 1.01 -13.50
N PHE A 129 4.34 0.00 -13.29
CA PHE A 129 3.95 -1.23 -12.62
C PHE A 129 3.57 -0.99 -11.16
N ASN A 130 4.41 -0.31 -10.38
CA ASN A 130 4.13 0.02 -8.98
C ASN A 130 2.86 0.89 -8.84
N PHE A 131 2.62 1.79 -9.79
CA PHE A 131 1.41 2.59 -9.86
C PHE A 131 0.16 1.72 -10.08
N LEU A 132 0.17 0.80 -11.06
CA LEU A 132 -0.95 -0.10 -11.33
C LEU A 132 -1.20 -1.08 -10.18
N MET A 133 -0.16 -1.46 -9.44
CA MET A 133 -0.24 -2.34 -8.27
C MET A 133 -0.53 -1.59 -6.97
N SER A 134 -0.81 -0.28 -7.02
CA SER A 134 -1.03 0.53 -5.82
C SER A 134 -2.30 0.17 -5.03
N ALA A 135 -3.23 -0.60 -5.59
CA ALA A 135 -4.43 -1.12 -4.90
C ALA A 135 -4.31 -2.61 -4.52
N LEU A 136 -3.15 -3.22 -4.73
CA LEU A 136 -2.96 -4.66 -4.59
C LEU A 136 -3.26 -5.16 -3.18
N LEU A 137 -2.86 -4.41 -2.15
CA LEU A 137 -3.12 -4.80 -0.77
C LEU A 137 -4.63 -4.78 -0.48
N GLU A 138 -5.31 -3.72 -0.89
CA GLU A 138 -6.76 -3.53 -0.72
C GLU A 138 -7.56 -4.64 -1.42
N GLU A 139 -7.16 -5.04 -2.63
CA GLU A 139 -7.77 -6.16 -3.34
C GLU A 139 -7.67 -7.48 -2.55
N VAL A 140 -6.55 -7.70 -1.87
CA VAL A 140 -6.37 -8.93 -1.08
C VAL A 140 -7.18 -8.89 0.22
N TYR A 141 -7.11 -7.81 1.00
CA TYR A 141 -7.76 -7.81 2.32
C TYR A 141 -9.23 -7.39 2.33
N MET A 142 -9.69 -6.63 1.34
CA MET A 142 -11.10 -6.25 1.22
C MET A 142 -11.88 -7.21 0.33
N ASN A 143 -11.35 -7.50 -0.86
CA ASN A 143 -12.06 -8.26 -1.88
C ASN A 143 -11.72 -9.76 -1.85
N GLY A 144 -10.66 -10.15 -1.13
CA GLY A 144 -10.25 -11.55 -1.01
C GLY A 144 -9.58 -12.10 -2.27
N ASN A 145 -9.17 -11.23 -3.20
CA ASN A 145 -8.46 -11.64 -4.41
C ASN A 145 -7.04 -12.12 -4.05
N ALA A 146 -6.48 -13.04 -4.84
CA ALA A 146 -5.16 -13.59 -4.61
C ALA A 146 -4.45 -13.95 -5.91
N GLY A 147 -3.13 -14.16 -5.85
CA GLY A 147 -2.32 -14.55 -6.99
C GLY A 147 -2.35 -13.52 -8.11
N PHE A 148 -2.32 -13.99 -9.35
CA PHE A 148 -2.32 -13.13 -10.54
C PHE A 148 -3.63 -12.36 -10.72
N ASP A 149 -4.76 -12.88 -10.22
CA ASP A 149 -6.05 -12.18 -10.33
C ASP A 149 -6.04 -10.88 -9.51
N ALA A 150 -5.41 -10.87 -8.33
CA ALA A 150 -5.25 -9.66 -7.53
C ALA A 150 -4.49 -8.55 -8.29
N LEU A 151 -3.46 -8.91 -9.06
CA LEU A 151 -2.70 -7.96 -9.90
C LEU A 151 -3.59 -7.38 -11.00
N LYS A 152 -4.34 -8.25 -11.69
CA LYS A 152 -5.26 -7.84 -12.76
C LYS A 152 -6.36 -6.90 -12.23
N LYS A 153 -6.93 -7.22 -11.06
CA LYS A 153 -7.96 -6.42 -10.40
C LYS A 153 -7.42 -5.08 -9.93
N SER A 154 -6.22 -5.05 -9.32
CA SER A 154 -5.54 -3.81 -8.95
C SER A 154 -5.33 -2.89 -10.16
N ALA A 155 -4.74 -3.43 -11.24
CA ALA A 155 -4.50 -2.64 -12.45
C ALA A 155 -5.80 -2.07 -13.02
N LYS A 156 -6.84 -2.91 -13.12
CA LYS A 156 -8.16 -2.48 -13.59
C LYS A 156 -8.75 -1.38 -12.70
N PHE A 157 -8.71 -1.57 -11.38
CA PHE A 157 -9.24 -0.61 -10.42
C PHE A 157 -8.55 0.76 -10.53
N VAL A 158 -7.22 0.77 -10.62
CA VAL A 158 -6.43 2.00 -10.77
C VAL A 158 -6.74 2.70 -12.09
N CYS A 159 -6.87 1.95 -13.20
CA CYS A 159 -7.26 2.52 -14.49
C CYS A 159 -8.69 3.10 -14.48
N ASP A 160 -9.65 2.37 -13.92
CA ASP A 160 -11.05 2.79 -13.83
C ASP A 160 -11.23 4.02 -12.91
N ASN A 161 -10.34 4.18 -11.92
CA ASN A 161 -10.37 5.25 -10.93
C ASN A 161 -9.10 6.13 -10.95
N PHE A 162 -8.53 6.37 -12.14
CA PHE A 162 -7.26 7.08 -12.29
C PHE A 162 -7.25 8.45 -11.58
N LEU A 163 -8.31 9.25 -11.77
CA LEU A 163 -8.39 10.58 -11.15
C LEU A 163 -8.59 10.52 -9.64
N THR A 164 -9.49 9.67 -9.15
CA THR A 164 -9.93 9.64 -7.74
C THR A 164 -9.01 8.86 -6.82
N TYR A 165 -8.36 7.82 -7.33
CA TYR A 165 -7.47 6.95 -6.57
C TYR A 165 -6.04 6.99 -7.09
N GLY A 166 -5.87 6.95 -8.41
CA GLY A 166 -4.57 6.91 -9.06
C GLY A 166 -3.71 8.12 -8.68
N ILE A 167 -4.18 9.34 -8.92
CA ILE A 167 -3.42 10.57 -8.60
C ILE A 167 -2.96 10.59 -7.14
N PHE A 168 -3.85 10.28 -6.20
CA PHE A 168 -3.51 10.20 -4.78
C PHE A 168 -2.41 9.16 -4.52
N SER A 169 -2.57 7.95 -5.09
CA SER A 169 -1.60 6.87 -4.94
C SER A 169 -0.25 7.21 -5.55
N LEU A 170 -0.22 7.92 -6.69
CA LEU A 170 1.01 8.35 -7.35
C LEU A 170 1.78 9.39 -6.52
N ILE A 171 1.06 10.36 -5.93
CA ILE A 171 1.66 11.33 -5.00
C ILE A 171 2.26 10.60 -3.78
N CYS A 172 1.50 9.67 -3.19
CA CYS A 172 1.97 8.89 -2.05
C CYS A 172 3.21 8.06 -2.40
N LEU A 173 3.23 7.39 -3.56
CA LEU A 173 4.39 6.63 -4.03
C LEU A 173 5.64 7.51 -4.14
N ILE A 174 5.53 8.71 -4.73
CA ILE A 174 6.66 9.65 -4.84
C ILE A 174 7.15 10.09 -3.45
N VAL A 175 6.24 10.46 -2.56
CA VAL A 175 6.58 10.92 -1.20
C VAL A 175 7.28 9.82 -0.41
N ILE A 176 6.71 8.60 -0.36
CA ILE A 176 7.29 7.46 0.36
C ILE A 176 8.66 7.10 -0.23
N THR A 177 8.79 7.09 -1.56
CA THR A 177 10.07 6.76 -2.21
C THR A 177 11.14 7.77 -1.83
N LYS A 178 10.85 9.08 -1.94
CA LYS A 178 11.80 10.12 -1.53
C LYS A 178 12.17 10.02 -0.05
N LEU A 179 11.19 9.77 0.82
CA LEU A 179 11.46 9.56 2.24
C LEU A 179 12.29 8.29 2.47
N THR A 180 12.06 7.20 1.76
CA THR A 180 12.83 5.97 2.00
C THR A 180 14.29 6.10 1.56
N PHE A 181 14.57 6.80 0.45
CA PHE A 181 15.92 6.88 -0.13
C PHE A 181 16.77 8.07 0.34
N ASN A 182 16.17 9.17 0.83
CA ASN A 182 16.92 10.32 1.33
C ASN A 182 17.37 10.19 2.81
N GLY A 183 17.13 9.05 3.45
CA GLY A 183 17.37 8.81 4.89
C GLY A 183 18.84 8.65 5.30
N SER A 184 19.77 9.37 4.69
CA SER A 184 21.18 9.44 5.10
C SER A 184 21.36 10.50 6.18
N ILE A 185 20.84 10.25 7.39
CA ILE A 185 21.06 11.15 8.54
C ILE A 185 21.43 10.31 9.77
N GLU A 186 22.32 10.85 10.60
CA GLU A 186 22.95 10.26 11.79
C GLU A 186 22.00 9.46 12.71
N PHE A 187 22.53 8.52 13.49
CA PHE A 187 21.77 7.48 14.18
C PHE A 187 20.56 7.95 15.03
N THR A 188 20.66 9.09 15.72
CA THR A 188 19.55 9.69 16.50
C THR A 188 18.48 10.32 15.62
N SER A 189 18.89 10.99 14.53
CA SER A 189 17.96 11.51 13.52
C SER A 189 17.28 10.38 12.72
N LYS A 190 17.94 9.22 12.59
CA LYS A 190 17.42 8.04 11.90
C LYS A 190 16.19 7.45 12.59
N ALA A 191 16.15 7.42 13.92
CA ALA A 191 14.99 6.92 14.66
C ALA A 191 13.74 7.81 14.44
N LEU A 192 13.90 9.13 14.54
CA LEU A 192 12.82 10.09 14.24
C LEU A 192 12.37 9.98 12.78
N TYR A 193 13.32 9.76 11.88
CA TYR A 193 13.04 9.59 10.45
C TYR A 193 12.22 8.33 10.15
N ILE A 194 12.59 7.19 10.75
CA ILE A 194 11.83 5.94 10.63
C ILE A 194 10.42 6.11 11.20
N LEU A 195 10.28 6.82 12.32
CA LEU A 195 8.98 7.13 12.91
C LEU A 195 8.14 7.98 11.95
N LEU A 196 8.71 9.00 11.33
CA LEU A 196 8.04 9.82 10.33
C LEU A 196 7.57 8.98 9.14
N ILE A 197 8.42 8.10 8.61
CA ILE A 197 8.04 7.17 7.52
C ILE A 197 6.86 6.31 7.95
N ALA A 198 6.90 5.72 9.14
CA ALA A 198 5.83 4.87 9.65
C ALA A 198 4.49 5.63 9.77
N VAL A 199 4.52 6.87 10.26
CA VAL A 199 3.32 7.73 10.35
C VAL A 199 2.78 8.07 8.97
N VAL A 200 3.64 8.47 8.05
CA VAL A 200 3.26 8.84 6.67
C VAL A 200 2.67 7.64 5.94
N ASP A 201 3.33 6.48 5.98
CA ASP A 201 2.82 5.23 5.40
C ASP A 201 1.46 4.87 6.00
N LEU A 202 1.33 4.91 7.32
CA LEU A 202 0.09 4.57 8.01
C LEU A 202 -1.09 5.45 7.54
N ILE A 203 -0.88 6.77 7.49
CA ILE A 203 -1.91 7.71 7.03
C ILE A 203 -2.27 7.41 5.59
N PHE A 204 -1.28 7.14 4.73
CA PHE A 204 -1.51 6.85 3.32
C PHE A 204 -2.30 5.58 3.11
N TYR A 205 -1.93 4.47 3.75
CA TYR A 205 -2.66 3.20 3.66
C TYR A 205 -4.08 3.31 4.21
N LEU A 206 -4.27 4.06 5.30
CA LEU A 206 -5.58 4.30 5.90
C LEU A 206 -6.50 5.07 4.92
N VAL A 207 -6.04 6.21 4.41
CA VAL A 207 -6.81 7.04 3.46
C VAL A 207 -7.09 6.27 2.18
N ARG A 208 -6.08 5.60 1.64
CA ARG A 208 -6.19 4.77 0.43
C ARG A 208 -7.17 3.62 0.61
N GLY A 209 -7.16 2.94 1.77
CA GLY A 209 -8.16 1.93 2.09
C GLY A 209 -9.58 2.50 2.09
N HIS A 210 -9.81 3.64 2.73
CA HIS A 210 -11.14 4.28 2.72
C HIS A 210 -11.58 4.72 1.32
N LEU A 211 -10.65 5.25 0.50
CA LEU A 211 -10.90 5.57 -0.90
C LEU A 211 -11.30 4.32 -1.68
N PHE A 212 -10.52 3.24 -1.57
CA PHE A 212 -10.79 1.97 -2.24
C PHE A 212 -12.17 1.44 -1.87
N LYS A 213 -12.47 1.35 -0.57
CA LYS A 213 -13.76 0.89 -0.05
C LYS A 213 -14.95 1.66 -0.62
N TYR A 214 -14.80 2.97 -0.81
CA TYR A 214 -15.89 3.80 -1.32
C TYR A 214 -16.05 3.66 -2.84
N LEU A 215 -14.95 3.64 -3.57
CA LEU A 215 -14.93 3.57 -5.03
C LEU A 215 -15.34 2.20 -5.56
N ASP A 216 -14.96 1.13 -4.86
CA ASP A 216 -15.33 -0.25 -5.21
C ASP A 216 -16.84 -0.51 -5.05
N LYS A 217 -17.47 0.12 -4.04
CA LYS A 217 -18.92 -0.01 -3.78
C LYS A 217 -19.81 0.82 -4.68
N HIS A 218 -19.30 1.95 -5.16
CA HIS A 218 -20.12 2.93 -5.89
C HIS A 218 -19.43 3.34 -7.18
N SER A 219 -20.02 2.94 -8.31
CA SER A 219 -19.59 3.42 -9.63
C SER A 219 -19.71 4.94 -9.75
N TYR A 220 -18.94 5.56 -10.65
CA TYR A 220 -19.02 7.00 -10.91
C TYR A 220 -20.46 7.48 -11.18
N ARG A 221 -21.23 6.69 -11.95
CA ARG A 221 -22.63 7.00 -12.26
C ARG A 221 -23.49 7.02 -11.00
N GLN A 222 -23.35 6.02 -10.12
CA GLN A 222 -24.06 5.99 -8.83
C GLN A 222 -23.67 7.16 -7.94
N ARG A 223 -22.37 7.50 -7.84
CA ARG A 223 -21.91 8.64 -7.04
C ARG A 223 -22.45 9.97 -7.56
N LYS A 224 -22.51 10.13 -8.88
CA LYS A 224 -23.12 11.30 -9.52
C LYS A 224 -24.61 11.42 -9.17
N PHE A 225 -25.35 10.31 -9.17
CA PHE A 225 -26.76 10.30 -8.76
C PHE A 225 -26.96 10.65 -7.28
N MET A 226 -26.06 10.22 -6.39
CA MET A 226 -26.17 10.51 -4.94
C MET A 226 -25.88 11.98 -4.57
N ARG A 227 -25.39 12.79 -5.52
CA ARG A 227 -25.08 14.22 -5.33
C ARG A 227 -26.13 15.17 -5.85
N GLY A 228 -26.92 14.72 -6.83
CA GLY A 228 -28.03 15.49 -7.39
C GLY A 228 -29.26 15.35 -6.51
#